data_AF-A0A183JIW0-F1
#
_entry.id   AF-A0A183JIW0-F1
#
_cell.length_a   1.000
_cell.length_b   1.000
_cell.length_c   1.000
_cell.angle_alpha   90.00
_cell.angle_beta   90.00
_cell.angle_gamma   90.00
#
_symmetry.space_group_name_H-M   'P 1'
#
loop_
_entity.id
_entity.type
_entity.pdbx_description
1 polymer ?
#
loop_
_entity_poly.entity_id
_entity_poly.type
_entity_poly.pdbx_seq_one_letter_code
_entity_poly.pdbx_strand_id
1 'polypeptide(L)'
;MQYPSIHINLITHNPCPPMVFDLLNKKAKLRVLEDAKGQVQIVGLREEEVNSVDCVLKLLQHGAHIRTSGQTSANQHSSRSHAVFQLILKKQSTGKIHGKFSLIDLAGNERGVDTSSSDRHTRMEGAEINKSLLALKECIRALGRRGAHLPFRASKLTQVLRDSFIGDRSRTCMIAMISPGMSSCEHTLNTLRYADR
;
A
#
# COMPACT_ATOMS: atom_id res chain seq x y z
N MET A 1 -23.18 -23.56 12.92
CA MET A 1 -22.61 -22.64 11.92
C MET A 1 -21.18 -22.37 12.31
N GLN A 2 -20.20 -22.67 11.45
CA GLN A 2 -18.79 -22.42 11.74
C GLN A 2 -18.47 -21.00 11.29
N TYR A 3 -18.19 -20.10 12.23
CA TYR A 3 -17.89 -18.71 11.92
C TYR A 3 -16.58 -18.63 11.11
N PRO A 4 -16.49 -17.75 10.10
CA PRO A 4 -15.25 -17.56 9.35
C PRO A 4 -14.13 -17.06 10.28
N SER A 5 -12.90 -17.49 10.04
CA SER A 5 -11.73 -16.97 10.75
C SER A 5 -11.26 -15.66 10.12
N ILE A 6 -10.81 -14.73 10.95
CA ILE A 6 -10.29 -13.44 10.53
C ILE A 6 -8.77 -13.49 10.64
N HIS A 7 -8.12 -13.20 9.54
CA HIS A 7 -6.67 -13.16 9.42
C HIS A 7 -6.26 -11.73 9.08
N ILE A 8 -5.16 -11.24 9.64
CA ILE A 8 -4.60 -9.95 9.26
C ILE A 8 -3.17 -10.11 8.77
N ASN A 9 -2.78 -9.21 7.88
CA ASN A 9 -1.39 -9.01 7.53
C ASN A 9 -1.10 -7.52 7.40
N LEU A 10 0.18 -7.17 7.53
CA LEU A 10 0.62 -5.78 7.44
C LEU A 10 1.93 -5.71 6.68
N ILE A 11 1.91 -4.96 5.58
CA ILE A 11 3.02 -4.82 4.65
C ILE A 11 3.45 -3.37 4.61
N THR A 12 4.75 -3.12 4.49
CA THR A 12 5.28 -1.83 4.05
C THR A 12 6.00 -1.99 2.72
N HIS A 13 5.69 -1.11 1.77
CA HIS A 13 6.39 -0.97 0.50
C HIS A 13 7.29 0.26 0.58
N ASN A 14 8.60 0.03 0.54
CA ASN A 14 9.60 1.06 0.34
C ASN A 14 9.77 1.30 -1.18
N PRO A 15 9.49 2.50 -1.71
CA PRO A 15 9.68 2.78 -3.14
C PRO A 15 11.15 2.83 -3.58
N CYS A 16 12.08 3.19 -2.69
CA CYS A 16 13.48 3.39 -3.05
C CYS A 16 14.45 2.74 -2.01
N PRO A 17 15.16 1.66 -2.38
CA PRO A 17 14.91 0.81 -3.54
C PRO A 17 13.55 0.09 -3.40
N PRO A 18 12.89 -0.26 -4.53
CA PRO A 18 11.54 -0.83 -4.54
C PRO A 18 11.55 -2.20 -3.87
N MET A 19 11.07 -2.24 -2.62
CA MET A 19 11.09 -3.41 -1.76
C MET A 19 9.82 -3.50 -0.94
N VAL A 20 9.44 -4.72 -0.60
CA VAL A 20 8.25 -5.03 0.18
C VAL A 20 8.69 -5.76 1.44
N PHE A 21 8.17 -5.36 2.59
CA PHE A 21 8.54 -5.92 3.89
C PHE A 21 7.31 -6.23 4.73
N ASP A 22 7.43 -7.26 5.55
CA ASP A 22 6.39 -7.68 6.50
C ASP A 22 6.55 -6.97 7.85
N LEU A 23 5.56 -6.17 8.23
CA LEU A 23 5.58 -5.44 9.51
C LEU A 23 5.20 -6.31 10.71
N LEU A 24 4.54 -7.46 10.52
CA LEU A 24 4.27 -8.43 11.59
C LEU A 24 5.43 -9.39 11.81
N ASN A 25 6.32 -9.51 10.83
CA ASN A 25 7.52 -10.36 10.89
C ASN A 25 8.83 -9.56 10.92
N LYS A 26 8.93 -8.56 11.80
CA LYS A 26 10.17 -7.78 12.06
C LYS A 26 10.83 -7.18 10.79
N LYS A 27 10.04 -6.69 9.83
CA LYS A 27 10.52 -6.22 8.51
C LYS A 27 11.23 -7.29 7.68
N ALA A 28 10.78 -8.55 7.76
CA ALA A 28 11.25 -9.57 6.84
C ALA A 28 10.98 -9.16 5.38
N LYS A 29 11.99 -9.29 4.52
CA LYS A 29 11.87 -8.95 3.10
C LYS A 29 10.97 -9.96 2.39
N LEU A 30 9.97 -9.44 1.67
CA LEU A 30 8.98 -10.22 0.95
C LEU A 30 9.32 -10.27 -0.55
N ARG A 31 8.95 -11.38 -1.19
CA ARG A 31 9.06 -11.53 -2.65
C ARG A 31 7.68 -11.49 -3.28
N VAL A 32 7.47 -10.53 -4.17
CA VAL A 32 6.24 -10.41 -4.95
C VAL A 32 6.45 -11.11 -6.29
N LEU A 33 5.79 -12.25 -6.46
CA LEU A 33 5.84 -13.10 -7.65
C LEU A 33 4.49 -13.14 -8.34
N GLU A 34 4.47 -13.46 -9.62
CA GLU A 34 3.26 -13.65 -10.42
C GLU A 34 3.28 -15.09 -10.95
N ASP A 35 2.18 -15.81 -10.80
CA ASP A 35 2.07 -17.17 -11.34
C ASP A 35 1.69 -17.18 -12.84
N ALA A 36 1.65 -18.37 -13.44
CA ALA A 36 1.29 -18.54 -14.86
C ALA A 36 -0.15 -18.12 -15.19
N LYS A 37 -1.02 -17.98 -14.18
CA LYS A 37 -2.42 -17.52 -14.32
C LYS A 37 -2.54 -16.01 -14.11
N GLY A 38 -1.43 -15.32 -13.87
CA GLY A 38 -1.41 -13.89 -13.57
C GLY A 38 -1.85 -13.56 -12.14
N GLN A 39 -1.90 -14.51 -11.22
CA GLN A 39 -2.19 -14.22 -9.81
C GLN A 39 -0.90 -13.77 -9.11
N VAL A 40 -0.97 -12.67 -8.36
CA VAL A 40 0.18 -12.17 -7.60
C VAL A 40 0.23 -12.88 -6.24
N GLN A 41 1.39 -13.45 -5.92
CA GLN A 41 1.66 -14.14 -4.67
C GLN A 41 2.80 -13.44 -3.93
N ILE A 42 2.57 -13.16 -2.64
CA ILE A 42 3.56 -12.51 -1.77
C ILE A 42 4.19 -13.60 -0.90
N VAL A 43 5.35 -14.08 -1.32
CA VAL A 43 6.03 -15.21 -0.68
C VAL A 43 6.70 -14.73 0.62
N GLY A 44 6.41 -15.45 1.70
CA GLY A 44 6.94 -15.20 3.04
C GLY A 44 6.10 -14.24 3.88
N LEU A 45 4.92 -13.83 3.39
CA LEU A 45 3.99 -12.98 4.13
C LEU A 45 3.39 -13.76 5.31
N ARG A 46 3.52 -13.20 6.50
CA ARG A 46 2.92 -13.72 7.72
C ARG A 46 1.47 -13.24 7.83
N GLU A 47 0.58 -14.20 8.05
CA GLU A 47 -0.83 -13.95 8.33
C GLU A 47 -1.11 -14.37 9.77
N GLU A 48 -1.66 -13.45 10.57
CA GLU A 48 -1.99 -13.68 11.97
C GLU A 48 -3.50 -13.83 12.13
N GLU A 49 -3.94 -14.95 12.71
CA GLU A 49 -5.35 -15.14 13.05
C GLU A 49 -5.70 -14.30 14.29
N VAL A 50 -6.80 -13.57 14.21
CA VAL A 50 -7.27 -12.66 15.26
C VAL A 50 -8.70 -12.96 15.65
N ASN A 51 -9.00 -12.85 16.94
CA ASN A 51 -10.30 -13.18 17.53
C ASN A 51 -10.95 -11.99 18.27
N SER A 52 -10.28 -10.84 18.32
CA SER A 52 -10.75 -9.66 19.06
C SER A 52 -10.25 -8.37 18.41
N VAL A 53 -11.02 -7.29 18.59
CA VAL A 53 -10.65 -5.95 18.13
C VAL A 53 -9.35 -5.49 18.80
N ASP A 54 -9.17 -5.78 20.09
CA ASP A 54 -7.95 -5.43 20.82
C ASP A 54 -6.69 -6.09 20.23
N CYS A 55 -6.81 -7.34 19.76
CA CYS A 55 -5.70 -8.01 19.10
C CYS A 55 -5.32 -7.32 17.78
N VAL A 56 -6.32 -6.92 16.99
CA VAL A 56 -6.11 -6.15 15.75
C VAL A 56 -5.43 -4.82 16.06
N LEU A 57 -5.93 -4.06 17.04
CA LEU A 57 -5.37 -2.76 17.41
C LEU A 57 -3.93 -2.88 17.92
N LYS A 58 -3.62 -3.90 18.72
CA LYS A 58 -2.25 -4.18 19.19
C LYS A 58 -1.30 -4.47 18.02
N LEU A 59 -1.72 -5.29 17.07
CA LEU A 59 -0.90 -5.63 15.89
C LEU A 59 -0.70 -4.40 14.98
N LEU A 60 -1.73 -3.56 14.82
CA LEU A 60 -1.63 -2.28 14.11
C LEU A 60 -0.63 -1.33 14.79
N GLN A 61 -0.72 -1.16 16.10
CA GLN A 61 0.22 -0.33 16.87
C GLN A 61 1.65 -0.86 16.79
N HIS A 62 1.83 -2.18 16.93
CA HIS A 62 3.13 -2.83 16.79
C HIS A 62 3.74 -2.60 15.40
N GLY A 63 2.94 -2.78 14.36
CA GLY A 63 3.36 -2.55 12.98
C GLY A 63 3.67 -1.09 12.67
N ALA A 64 2.89 -0.14 13.21
CA ALA A 64 3.15 1.29 13.10
C ALA A 64 4.46 1.69 13.80
N HIS A 65 4.74 1.09 14.97
CA HIS A 65 6.00 1.29 15.67
C HIS A 65 7.17 0.76 14.83
N ILE A 66 7.09 -0.48 14.34
CA ILE A 66 8.12 -1.06 13.47
C ILE A 66 8.35 -0.22 12.22
N ARG A 67 7.28 0.24 11.56
CA ARG A 67 7.37 1.13 10.39
C ARG A 67 8.23 2.36 10.71
N THR A 68 7.96 3.01 11.83
CA THR A 68 8.68 4.21 12.32
C THR A 68 10.11 3.92 12.78
N SER A 69 10.36 2.81 13.48
CA SER A 69 11.67 2.52 14.08
C SER A 69 12.76 2.06 13.09
N GLY A 70 12.45 1.87 11.80
CA GLY A 70 13.48 1.60 10.77
C GLY A 70 13.89 2.82 9.97
N GLN A 71 13.65 4.01 10.50
CA GLN A 71 14.17 5.27 9.97
C GLN A 71 15.68 5.33 10.22
N THR A 72 16.49 5.15 9.17
CA THR A 72 17.91 5.52 9.21
C THR A 72 18.03 7.04 9.04
N SER A 73 19.18 7.62 9.37
CA SER A 73 19.42 9.08 9.31
C SER A 73 19.12 9.73 7.93
N ALA A 74 19.01 8.93 6.86
CA ALA A 74 18.62 9.39 5.52
C ALA A 74 17.10 9.41 5.26
N ASN A 75 16.32 8.62 6.01
CA ASN A 75 14.88 8.39 5.84
C ASN A 75 14.13 8.63 7.16
N GLN A 76 14.21 9.85 7.70
CA GLN A 76 13.62 10.21 9.00
C GLN A 76 12.08 10.30 9.07
N HIS A 77 11.33 9.86 8.04
CA HIS A 77 9.89 10.06 8.04
C HIS A 77 9.09 8.84 7.55
N SER A 78 8.03 8.49 8.29
CA SER A 78 7.07 7.43 7.96
C SER A 78 6.26 7.73 6.67
N SER A 79 6.31 8.98 6.19
CA SER A 79 5.65 9.44 4.96
C SER A 79 6.28 8.95 3.66
N ARG A 80 7.43 8.26 3.70
CA ARG A 80 8.17 7.82 2.49
C ARG A 80 7.96 6.37 2.09
N SER A 81 7.21 5.60 2.89
CA SER A 81 6.81 4.22 2.56
C SER A 81 5.30 4.11 2.52
N HIS A 82 4.77 3.27 1.63
CA HIS A 82 3.35 2.93 1.61
C HIS A 82 3.08 1.77 2.56
N ALA A 83 2.08 1.88 3.44
CA ALA A 83 1.63 0.78 4.26
C ALA A 83 0.36 0.16 3.69
N VAL A 84 0.29 -1.17 3.72
CA VAL A 84 -0.88 -1.94 3.29
C VAL A 84 -1.27 -2.85 4.44
N PHE A 85 -2.41 -2.57 5.05
CA PHE A 85 -3.06 -3.43 6.04
C PHE A 85 -4.15 -4.23 5.34
N GLN A 86 -4.17 -5.55 5.55
CA GLN A 86 -5.23 -6.40 5.00
C GLN A 86 -5.92 -7.17 6.12
N LEU A 87 -7.25 -7.16 6.06
CA LEU A 87 -8.12 -8.03 6.84
C LEU A 87 -8.74 -9.05 5.89
N ILE A 88 -8.42 -10.32 6.11
CA ILE A 88 -8.76 -11.45 5.25
C ILE A 88 -9.73 -12.33 6.01
N LEU A 89 -10.93 -12.49 5.45
CA LEU A 89 -11.94 -13.38 5.96
C LEU A 89 -11.80 -14.75 5.28
N LYS A 90 -11.58 -15.83 6.04
CA LYS A 90 -11.42 -17.18 5.51
C LYS A 90 -12.52 -18.11 6.00
N LYS A 91 -13.00 -19.00 5.13
CA LYS A 91 -13.93 -20.07 5.52
C LYS A 91 -13.18 -21.13 6.30
N GLN A 92 -13.56 -21.40 7.56
CA GLN A 92 -12.89 -22.40 8.39
C GLN A 92 -12.88 -23.80 7.75
N SER A 93 -13.94 -24.19 7.06
CA SER A 93 -14.04 -25.53 6.45
C SER A 93 -13.09 -25.79 5.28
N THR A 94 -12.62 -24.76 4.58
CA THR A 94 -11.84 -24.92 3.34
C THR A 94 -10.55 -24.10 3.31
N GLY A 95 -10.34 -23.20 4.27
CA GLY A 95 -9.26 -22.21 4.28
C GLY A 95 -9.36 -21.16 3.16
N LYS A 96 -10.38 -21.24 2.28
CA LYS A 96 -10.53 -20.33 1.14
C LYS A 96 -10.90 -18.92 1.60
N ILE A 97 -10.29 -17.92 0.95
CA ILE A 97 -10.60 -16.51 1.16
C ILE A 97 -12.05 -16.25 0.73
N HIS A 98 -12.86 -15.78 1.68
CA HIS A 98 -14.24 -15.36 1.46
C HIS A 98 -14.32 -13.88 1.07
N GLY A 99 -13.47 -13.05 1.68
CA GLY A 99 -13.39 -11.62 1.42
C GLY A 99 -12.07 -11.04 1.91
N LYS A 100 -11.67 -9.92 1.34
CA LYS A 100 -10.45 -9.19 1.72
C LYS A 100 -10.77 -7.70 1.76
N PHE A 101 -10.47 -7.07 2.88
CA PHE A 101 -10.53 -5.62 3.04
C PHE A 101 -9.10 -5.11 3.15
N SER A 102 -8.74 -4.10 2.37
CA SER A 102 -7.39 -3.53 2.36
C SER A 102 -7.45 -2.05 2.66
N LEU A 103 -6.73 -1.63 3.70
CA LEU A 103 -6.47 -0.23 4.00
C LEU A 103 -5.05 0.10 3.54
N ILE A 104 -4.93 1.13 2.72
CA ILE A 104 -3.67 1.55 2.14
C ILE A 104 -3.38 2.97 2.61
N ASP A 105 -2.27 3.14 3.32
CA ASP A 105 -1.73 4.44 3.68
C ASP A 105 -0.57 4.75 2.73
N LEU A 106 -0.76 5.74 1.88
CA LEU A 106 0.17 6.06 0.80
C LEU A 106 1.24 7.04 1.28
N ALA A 107 2.45 6.89 0.74
CA ALA A 107 3.49 7.89 0.89
C ALA A 107 3.03 9.23 0.31
N GLY A 108 3.53 10.32 0.89
CA GLY A 108 3.19 11.67 0.48
C GLY A 108 3.65 11.98 -0.95
N ASN A 109 2.89 12.82 -1.66
CA ASN A 109 3.14 13.23 -3.04
C ASN A 109 3.91 14.57 -3.12
N GLU A 110 4.56 14.98 -2.03
CA GLU A 110 5.35 16.20 -1.99
C GLU A 110 6.52 16.14 -2.97
N ARG A 111 6.80 17.27 -3.61
CA ARG A 111 7.91 17.38 -4.55
C ARG A 111 9.19 17.53 -3.74
N GLY A 112 10.21 16.71 -4.02
CA GLY A 112 11.55 16.83 -3.43
C GLY A 112 12.32 18.11 -3.81
N VAL A 113 11.62 19.14 -4.31
CA VAL A 113 12.17 20.42 -4.76
C VAL A 113 12.08 21.47 -3.64
N ASP A 114 11.23 21.26 -2.61
CA ASP A 114 11.05 22.19 -1.49
C ASP A 114 12.21 22.17 -0.47
N THR A 115 13.31 21.48 -0.79
CA THR A 115 14.53 21.52 0.02
C THR A 115 15.68 21.99 -0.84
N SER A 116 16.15 23.21 -0.55
CA SER A 116 17.31 23.88 -1.17
C SER A 116 18.64 23.12 -0.99
N SER A 117 18.62 21.98 -0.30
CA SER A 117 19.75 21.08 -0.02
C SER A 117 19.38 19.61 -0.24
N SER A 118 18.62 19.29 -1.29
CA SER A 118 18.17 17.91 -1.54
C SER A 118 19.28 17.07 -2.20
N ASP A 119 19.94 16.25 -1.38
CA ASP A 119 20.87 15.22 -1.83
C ASP A 119 20.28 14.35 -2.95
N ARG A 120 21.16 13.83 -3.82
CA ARG A 120 20.78 12.95 -4.95
C ARG A 120 19.87 11.79 -4.50
N HIS A 121 20.10 11.26 -3.30
CA HIS A 121 19.29 10.19 -2.70
C HIS A 121 17.81 10.62 -2.51
N THR A 122 17.57 11.77 -1.89
CA THR A 122 16.23 12.30 -1.61
C THR A 122 15.45 12.56 -2.90
N ARG A 123 16.11 13.05 -3.95
CA ARG A 123 15.48 13.24 -5.27
C ARG A 123 15.10 11.93 -5.94
N MET A 124 15.96 10.92 -5.88
CA MET A 124 15.66 9.58 -6.41
C MET A 124 14.50 8.92 -5.66
N GLU A 125 14.48 9.05 -4.33
CA GLU A 125 13.38 8.53 -3.50
C GLU A 125 12.04 9.18 -3.84
N GLY A 126 11.99 10.52 -3.93
CA GLY A 126 10.79 11.24 -4.35
C GLY A 126 10.30 10.84 -5.74
N ALA A 127 11.22 10.59 -6.68
CA ALA A 127 10.88 10.11 -8.01
C ALA A 127 10.21 8.72 -7.98
N GLU A 128 10.73 7.78 -7.19
CA GLU A 128 10.14 6.44 -7.06
C GLU A 128 8.81 6.45 -6.29
N ILE A 129 8.65 7.32 -5.28
CA ILE A 129 7.36 7.55 -4.63
C ILE A 129 6.33 8.00 -5.68
N ASN A 130 6.62 9.05 -6.44
CA ASN A 130 5.72 9.59 -7.46
C ASN A 130 5.40 8.58 -8.55
N LYS A 131 6.38 7.77 -8.96
CA LYS A 131 6.18 6.68 -9.93
C LYS A 131 5.21 5.62 -9.40
N SER A 132 5.31 5.24 -8.13
CA SER A 132 4.38 4.28 -7.51
C SER A 132 2.96 4.84 -7.38
N LEU A 133 2.81 6.13 -7.03
CA LEU A 133 1.52 6.83 -6.97
C LEU A 133 0.88 7.00 -8.36
N LEU A 134 1.69 7.29 -9.38
CA LEU A 134 1.24 7.39 -10.77
C LEU A 134 0.78 6.02 -11.30
N ALA A 135 1.53 4.95 -11.02
CA ALA A 135 1.11 3.59 -11.39
C ALA A 135 -0.24 3.23 -10.75
N LEU A 136 -0.44 3.57 -9.48
CA LEU A 136 -1.71 3.37 -8.78
C LEU A 136 -2.85 4.16 -9.43
N LYS A 137 -2.60 5.42 -9.80
CA LYS A 137 -3.55 6.27 -10.51
C LYS A 137 -4.04 5.63 -11.81
N GLU A 138 -3.10 5.17 -12.62
CA GLU A 138 -3.42 4.56 -13.91
C GLU A 138 -4.20 3.25 -13.74
N CYS A 139 -3.92 2.48 -12.68
CA CYS A 139 -4.72 1.30 -12.33
C CYS A 139 -6.16 1.68 -11.97
N ILE A 140 -6.36 2.68 -11.10
CA ILE A 140 -7.69 3.13 -10.68
C ILE A 140 -8.48 3.67 -11.87
N ARG A 141 -7.86 4.51 -12.71
CA ARG A 141 -8.46 5.06 -13.94
C ARG A 141 -8.90 3.97 -14.91
N ALA A 142 -8.08 2.94 -15.08
CA ALA A 142 -8.38 1.83 -15.97
C ALA A 142 -9.52 0.95 -15.46
N LEU A 143 -9.82 0.92 -14.15
CA LEU A 143 -11.00 0.22 -13.62
C LEU A 143 -12.32 0.86 -14.05
N GLY A 144 -12.34 2.19 -14.17
CA GLY A 144 -13.51 2.91 -14.71
C GLY A 144 -13.76 2.63 -16.20
N ARG A 145 -12.75 2.16 -16.93
CA ARG A 145 -12.81 1.88 -18.38
C ARG A 145 -12.74 0.38 -18.64
N ARG A 146 -13.91 -0.26 -18.78
CA ARG A 146 -13.99 -1.71 -19.10
C ARG A 146 -13.12 -2.05 -20.32
N GLY A 147 -12.20 -3.00 -20.16
CA GLY A 147 -11.38 -3.57 -21.25
C GLY A 147 -10.00 -2.95 -21.48
N ALA A 148 -9.55 -1.98 -20.68
CA ALA A 148 -8.18 -1.45 -20.78
C ALA A 148 -7.14 -2.38 -20.12
N HIS A 149 -5.95 -2.51 -20.73
CA HIS A 149 -4.82 -3.20 -20.11
C HIS A 149 -4.41 -2.49 -18.80
N LEU A 150 -4.44 -3.21 -17.69
CA LEU A 150 -4.11 -2.69 -16.36
C LEU A 150 -2.59 -2.80 -16.11
N PRO A 151 -1.86 -1.70 -15.92
CA PRO A 151 -0.39 -1.71 -15.80
C PRO A 151 0.08 -2.11 -14.39
N PHE A 152 -0.41 -3.22 -13.84
CA PHE A 152 -0.06 -3.64 -12.47
C PHE A 152 1.44 -3.88 -12.27
N ARG A 153 2.18 -4.16 -13.34
CA ARG A 153 3.63 -4.35 -13.30
C ARG A 153 4.44 -3.06 -13.15
N ALA A 154 3.83 -1.89 -13.28
CA ALA A 154 4.51 -0.59 -13.24
C ALA A 154 5.12 -0.25 -11.87
N SER A 155 4.60 -0.82 -10.78
CA SER A 155 5.17 -0.67 -9.43
C SER A 155 4.93 -1.92 -8.57
N LYS A 156 5.75 -2.13 -7.53
CA LYS A 156 5.52 -3.23 -6.59
C LYS A 156 4.23 -3.03 -5.78
N LEU A 157 3.85 -1.78 -5.49
CA LEU A 157 2.58 -1.44 -4.87
C LEU A 157 1.38 -1.93 -5.70
N THR A 158 1.35 -1.62 -6.99
CA THR A 158 0.27 -2.05 -7.88
C THR A 158 0.23 -3.56 -8.10
N GLN A 159 1.38 -4.24 -8.01
CA GLN A 159 1.41 -5.72 -8.00
C GLN A 159 0.76 -6.27 -6.73
N VAL A 160 1.12 -5.76 -5.54
CA VAL A 160 0.52 -6.17 -4.26
C VAL A 160 -1.00 -5.94 -4.23
N LEU A 161 -1.46 -4.84 -4.83
CA LEU A 161 -2.87 -4.46 -4.84
C LEU A 161 -3.68 -5.06 -6.00
N ARG A 162 -3.04 -5.83 -6.90
CA ARG A 162 -3.68 -6.36 -8.12
C ARG A 162 -5.00 -7.07 -7.83
N ASP A 163 -4.98 -8.00 -6.87
CA ASP A 163 -6.15 -8.79 -6.49
C ASP A 163 -7.29 -7.92 -5.95
N SER A 164 -6.96 -6.77 -5.35
CA SER A 164 -7.95 -5.83 -4.84
C SER A 164 -8.61 -5.02 -5.97
N PHE A 165 -8.07 -5.02 -7.18
CA PHE A 165 -8.60 -4.25 -8.30
C PHE A 165 -9.32 -5.12 -9.35
N ILE A 166 -8.85 -6.34 -9.62
CA ILE A 166 -9.39 -7.19 -10.70
C ILE A 166 -10.68 -7.93 -10.31
N GLY A 167 -11.02 -8.04 -9.03
CA GLY A 167 -12.18 -8.84 -8.59
C GLY A 167 -13.53 -8.29 -9.07
N ASP A 168 -14.38 -9.15 -9.63
CA ASP A 168 -15.75 -8.80 -10.10
C ASP A 168 -16.65 -8.20 -9.02
N ARG A 169 -16.34 -8.48 -7.74
CA ARG A 169 -17.03 -7.94 -6.55
C ARG A 169 -16.13 -7.01 -5.74
N SER A 170 -15.18 -6.34 -6.39
CA SER A 170 -14.33 -5.36 -5.73
C SER A 170 -15.00 -3.98 -5.69
N ARG A 171 -14.77 -3.26 -4.59
CA ARG A 171 -15.14 -1.85 -4.43
C ARG A 171 -13.94 -1.12 -3.87
N THR A 172 -13.62 0.02 -4.47
CA THR A 172 -12.49 0.86 -4.07
C THR A 172 -13.03 2.22 -3.62
N CYS A 173 -12.50 2.72 -2.51
CA CYS A 173 -12.74 4.08 -2.03
C CYS A 173 -11.39 4.78 -1.90
N MET A 174 -11.30 6.01 -2.40
CA MET A 174 -10.12 6.86 -2.25
C MET A 174 -10.47 8.02 -1.33
N ILE A 175 -9.63 8.28 -0.32
CA ILE A 175 -9.76 9.43 0.57
C ILE A 175 -8.62 10.38 0.24
N ALA A 176 -8.95 11.57 -0.29
CA ALA A 176 -7.98 12.59 -0.64
C ALA A 176 -7.77 13.54 0.56
N MET A 177 -6.55 13.58 1.08
CA MET A 177 -6.17 14.46 2.18
C MET A 177 -5.62 15.79 1.63
N ILE A 178 -6.16 16.91 2.10
CA ILE A 178 -5.84 18.25 1.62
C ILE A 178 -5.38 19.14 2.79
N SER A 179 -4.32 19.92 2.57
CA SER A 179 -3.84 20.91 3.53
C SER A 179 -4.47 22.28 3.24
N PRO A 180 -5.05 22.98 4.24
CA PRO A 180 -5.74 24.25 4.01
C PRO A 180 -4.79 25.45 3.83
N GLY A 181 -3.47 25.27 4.02
CA GLY A 181 -2.49 26.33 3.98
C GLY A 181 -2.25 26.88 2.56
N MET A 182 -2.09 28.20 2.45
CA MET A 182 -1.82 28.86 1.16
C MET A 182 -0.49 28.41 0.54
N SER A 183 0.52 28.11 1.36
CA SER A 183 1.79 27.51 0.91
C SER A 183 1.62 26.12 0.29
N SER A 184 0.49 25.44 0.54
CA SER A 184 0.16 24.12 0.00
C SER A 184 -0.83 24.18 -1.18
N CYS A 185 -1.11 25.36 -1.74
CA CYS A 185 -2.10 25.54 -2.80
C CYS A 185 -1.80 24.66 -4.03
N GLU A 186 -0.55 24.62 -4.49
CA GLU A 186 -0.17 23.79 -5.65
C GLU A 186 -0.37 22.29 -5.38
N HIS A 187 0.04 21.80 -4.20
CA HIS A 187 -0.15 20.41 -3.79
C HIS A 187 -1.63 20.04 -3.67
N THR A 188 -2.43 20.94 -3.10
CA THR A 188 -3.88 20.80 -2.98
C THR A 188 -4.54 20.64 -4.35
N LEU A 189 -4.23 21.53 -5.30
CA LEU A 189 -4.75 21.44 -6.66
C LEU A 189 -4.34 20.14 -7.35
N ASN A 190 -3.10 19.67 -7.13
CA ASN A 190 -2.63 18.41 -7.69
C ASN A 190 -3.38 17.20 -7.12
N THR A 191 -3.63 17.17 -5.80
CA THR A 191 -4.40 16.10 -5.15
C THR A 191 -5.88 16.12 -5.55
N LEU A 192 -6.51 17.30 -5.67
CA LEU A 192 -7.90 17.40 -6.15
C LEU A 192 -8.02 16.92 -7.61
N ARG A 193 -7.09 17.33 -8.49
CA ARG A 193 -7.01 16.83 -9.87
C ARG A 193 -6.69 15.33 -9.95
N TYR A 194 -6.11 14.76 -8.91
CA TYR A 194 -5.89 13.32 -8.79
C TYR A 194 -7.19 12.60 -8.43
N ALA A 195 -7.95 13.13 -7.48
CA ALA A 195 -9.19 12.54 -6.97
C ALA A 195 -10.38 12.67 -7.93
N ASP A 196 -10.43 13.72 -8.74
CA ASP A 196 -11.50 13.99 -9.70
C ASP A 196 -11.52 13.06 -10.93
N ARG A 197 -10.46 12.29 -11.17
CA ARG A 197 -10.25 11.48 -12.39
C ARG A 197 -10.48 9.99 -12.21
#